data_AF-A0A970QKB7-F1
#
_entry.id   AF-A0A970QKB7-F1
#
_cell.length_a   1.000
_cell.length_b   1.000
_cell.length_c   1.000
_cell.angle_alpha   90.00
_cell.angle_beta   90.00
_cell.angle_gamma   90.00
#
_symmetry.space_group_name_H-M   'P 1'
#
loop_
_entity.id
_entity.type
_entity.pdbx_description
1 polymer ?
#
loop_
_entity_poly.entity_id
_entity_poly.type
_entity_poly.pdbx_seq_one_letter_code
_entity_poly.pdbx_strand_id
1 'polypeptide(L)'
;MKVLLAVTAACLGFLILGEILPPAIGSSLLLAALAWLVVLMRQDFLHRRQMGRRRLELEARWAISIRHLNGLPLPIDTPATLFYSGDQIILETEQDQWSLARSSLLKALVITPENIRRINDQQLCRLLLVEKRIFTALREKIRHRDSTVRRSAIFILSFQDQPENKSVWVLIALSRPQVVANLLQASGLRDQGIVRIAHKRARRRGASPRSSA
;
A
#
# COMPACT_ATOMS: atom_id res chain seq x y z
N MET A 1 14.93 0.57 4.51
CA MET A 1 16.16 0.90 3.76
C MET A 1 16.89 2.10 4.34
N LYS A 2 16.30 3.30 4.43
CA LYS A 2 16.96 4.50 5.01
C LYS A 2 17.45 4.32 6.45
N VAL A 3 16.59 3.74 7.31
CA VAL A 3 16.96 3.40 8.70
C VAL A 3 18.10 2.40 8.74
N LEU A 4 18.09 1.41 7.84
CA LEU A 4 19.14 0.40 7.76
C LEU A 4 20.48 1.06 7.38
N LEU A 5 20.49 1.93 6.36
CA LEU A 5 21.68 2.68 5.94
C LEU A 5 22.20 3.62 7.03
N ALA A 6 21.30 4.30 7.76
CA ALA A 6 21.69 5.14 8.89
C ALA A 6 22.34 4.31 10.01
N VAL A 7 21.77 3.14 10.32
CA VAL A 7 22.35 2.20 11.30
C VAL A 7 23.69 1.64 10.79
N THR A 8 23.80 1.26 9.52
CA THR A 8 25.06 0.80 8.93
C THR A 8 26.14 1.88 8.99
N ALA A 9 25.80 3.13 8.67
CA ALA A 9 26.73 4.26 8.79
C ALA A 9 27.16 4.49 10.24
N ALA A 10 26.23 4.40 11.21
CA ALA A 10 26.58 4.49 12.63
C ALA A 10 27.51 3.35 13.07
N CYS A 11 27.23 2.10 12.68
CA CYS A 11 28.08 0.95 12.98
C CYS A 11 29.48 1.09 12.36
N LEU A 12 29.57 1.54 11.10
CA LEU A 12 30.86 1.80 10.45
C LEU A 12 31.66 2.88 11.19
N GLY A 13 30.99 3.94 11.66
CA GLY A 13 31.61 4.96 12.50
C GLY A 13 32.20 4.38 13.79
N PHE A 14 31.46 3.53 14.50
CA PHE A 14 31.93 2.85 15.70
C PHE A 14 33.12 1.90 15.43
N LEU A 15 33.10 1.17 14.32
CA LEU A 15 34.19 0.25 13.96
C LEU A 15 35.49 0.96 13.59
N ILE A 16 35.41 2.17 13.01
CA ILE A 16 36.57 3.02 12.73
C ILE A 16 37.12 3.60 14.05
N LEU A 17 36.25 4.10 14.93
CA LEU A 17 36.64 4.65 16.23
C LEU A 17 37.26 3.61 17.16
N GLY A 18 36.82 2.35 17.06
CA GLY A 18 37.38 1.23 17.83
C GLY A 18 38.63 0.59 17.22
N GLU A 19 39.19 1.15 16.14
CA GLU A 19 40.36 0.63 15.41
C GLU A 19 40.21 -0.81 14.87
N ILE A 20 38.98 -1.34 14.86
CA ILE A 20 38.68 -2.70 14.38
C ILE A 20 38.79 -2.76 12.85
N LEU A 21 38.51 -1.64 12.18
CA LEU A 21 38.50 -1.55 10.71
C LEU A 21 39.59 -0.59 10.23
N PRO A 22 40.34 -0.94 9.15
CA PRO A 22 41.34 -0.03 8.58
C PRO A 22 40.71 1.32 8.21
N PRO A 23 41.31 2.46 8.63
CA PRO A 23 40.66 3.77 8.54
C PRO A 23 40.36 4.20 7.09
N ALA A 24 41.20 3.83 6.13
CA ALA A 24 40.97 4.10 4.70
C ALA A 24 39.75 3.35 4.13
N ILE A 25 39.56 2.09 4.53
CA ILE A 25 38.43 1.26 4.07
C ILE A 25 37.15 1.68 4.80
N GLY A 26 37.23 1.95 6.10
CA GLY A 26 36.08 2.38 6.88
C GLY A 26 35.55 3.74 6.44
N SER A 27 36.43 4.73 6.24
CA SER A 27 36.03 6.08 5.81
C SER A 27 35.39 6.07 4.42
N SER A 28 35.92 5.30 3.47
CA SER A 28 35.32 5.18 2.13
C SER A 28 33.93 4.52 2.17
N LEU A 29 33.74 3.45 2.96
CA LEU A 29 32.43 2.82 3.15
C LEU A 29 31.43 3.73 3.85
N LEU A 30 31.87 4.48 4.87
CA LEU A 30 31.04 5.47 5.56
C LEU A 30 30.57 6.57 4.59
N LEU A 31 31.51 7.13 3.81
CA LEU A 31 31.20 8.16 2.81
C LEU A 31 30.24 7.63 1.75
N ALA A 32 30.44 6.41 1.26
CA ALA A 32 29.53 5.77 0.31
C ALA A 32 28.13 5.59 0.90
N ALA A 33 28.02 5.12 2.15
CA ALA A 33 26.74 4.95 2.83
C ALA A 33 26.00 6.27 3.04
N LEU A 34 26.72 7.33 3.45
CA LEU A 34 26.16 8.67 3.62
C LEU A 34 25.76 9.30 2.28
N ALA A 35 26.59 9.18 1.24
CA ALA A 35 26.27 9.66 -0.10
C ALA A 35 24.99 8.97 -0.63
N TRP A 36 24.88 7.66 -0.45
CA TRP A 36 23.69 6.91 -0.84
C TRP A 36 22.44 7.31 -0.03
N LEU A 37 22.60 7.57 1.27
CA LEU A 37 21.53 8.09 2.12
C LEU A 37 21.02 9.45 1.60
N VAL A 38 21.93 10.35 1.22
CA VAL A 38 21.60 11.67 0.65
C VAL A 38 20.85 11.52 -0.67
N VAL A 39 21.29 10.63 -1.56
CA VAL A 39 20.59 10.32 -2.82
C VAL A 39 19.16 9.85 -2.55
N LEU A 40 18.97 8.90 -1.62
CA LEU A 40 17.64 8.41 -1.25
C LEU A 40 16.75 9.48 -0.60
N MET A 41 17.33 10.40 0.18
CA MET A 41 16.57 11.53 0.74
C MET A 41 16.17 12.52 -0.35
N ARG A 42 17.06 12.83 -1.28
CA ARG A 42 16.79 13.71 -2.42
C ARG A 42 15.71 13.13 -3.32
N GLN A 43 15.76 11.83 -3.63
CA GLN A 43 14.73 11.16 -4.44
C GLN A 43 13.35 11.23 -3.79
N ASP A 44 13.23 10.92 -2.49
CA ASP A 44 11.95 11.06 -1.77
C ASP A 44 11.44 12.50 -1.78
N PHE A 45 12.35 13.47 -1.60
CA PHE A 45 11.98 14.87 -1.58
C PHE A 45 11.47 15.33 -2.95
N LEU A 46 12.17 14.97 -4.03
CA LEU A 46 11.76 15.26 -5.40
C LEU A 46 10.41 14.60 -5.71
N HIS A 47 10.25 13.32 -5.36
CA HIS A 47 9.01 12.60 -5.58
C HIS A 47 7.83 13.23 -4.81
N ARG A 48 8.02 13.62 -3.55
CA ARG A 48 6.99 14.33 -2.76
C ARG A 48 6.66 15.70 -3.36
N ARG A 49 7.67 16.42 -3.85
CA ARG A 49 7.47 17.73 -4.48
C ARG A 49 6.71 17.59 -5.80
N GLN A 50 7.04 16.59 -6.61
CA GLN A 50 6.33 16.26 -7.85
C GLN A 50 4.87 15.88 -7.55
N MET A 51 4.63 14.97 -6.60
CA MET A 51 3.26 14.63 -6.18
C MET A 51 2.48 15.85 -5.68
N GLY A 52 3.13 16.75 -4.93
CA GLY A 52 2.50 17.99 -4.46
C GLY A 52 2.11 18.92 -5.60
N ARG A 53 2.97 19.08 -6.61
CA ARG A 53 2.66 19.85 -7.83
C ARG A 53 1.54 19.21 -8.64
N ARG A 54 1.64 17.91 -8.93
CA ARG A 54 0.62 17.16 -9.67
C ARG A 54 -0.73 17.18 -8.97
N ARG A 55 -0.74 17.10 -7.64
CA ARG A 55 -1.97 17.25 -6.85
C ARG A 55 -2.63 18.61 -7.07
N LEU A 56 -1.86 19.70 -7.16
CA LEU A 56 -2.41 21.02 -7.43
C LEU A 56 -2.89 21.14 -8.89
N GLU A 57 -2.12 20.62 -9.84
CA GLU A 57 -2.49 20.61 -11.27
C GLU A 57 -3.79 19.85 -11.54
N LEU A 58 -4.01 18.74 -10.82
CA LEU A 58 -5.19 17.89 -10.95
C LEU A 58 -6.33 18.31 -10.00
N GLU A 59 -6.18 19.41 -9.27
CA GLU A 59 -7.10 19.86 -8.22
C GLU A 59 -7.48 18.73 -7.24
N ALA A 60 -6.53 17.84 -6.98
CA ALA A 60 -6.76 16.63 -6.22
C ALA A 60 -6.85 16.93 -4.72
N ARG A 61 -7.95 16.51 -4.10
CA ARG A 61 -8.17 16.53 -2.65
C ARG A 61 -7.12 15.74 -1.90
N TRP A 62 -6.69 14.60 -2.43
CA TRP A 62 -5.57 13.83 -1.89
C TRP A 62 -4.81 13.08 -2.98
N ALA A 63 -3.58 12.71 -2.66
CA ALA A 63 -2.71 11.89 -3.47
C ALA A 63 -2.03 10.83 -2.59
N ILE A 64 -1.95 9.59 -3.07
CA ILE A 64 -1.35 8.48 -2.33
C ILE A 64 -0.46 7.68 -3.27
N SER A 65 0.79 7.46 -2.86
CA SER A 65 1.70 6.53 -3.54
C SER A 65 1.27 5.09 -3.23
N ILE A 66 1.11 4.32 -4.28
CA ILE A 66 0.54 2.97 -4.26
C ILE A 66 1.43 2.04 -5.09
N ARG A 67 1.33 0.74 -4.83
CA ARG A 67 1.87 -0.27 -5.75
C ARG A 67 0.70 -1.04 -6.30
N HIS A 68 0.52 -0.96 -7.61
CA HIS A 68 -0.47 -1.75 -8.31
C HIS A 68 -0.03 -3.22 -8.24
N LEU A 69 -0.93 -4.10 -7.82
CA LEU A 69 -0.71 -5.54 -7.75
C LEU A 69 -1.46 -6.16 -8.94
N ASN A 70 -0.75 -6.76 -9.91
CA ASN A 70 -1.28 -7.39 -11.15
C ASN A 70 -2.82 -7.37 -11.32
N GLY A 71 -3.31 -6.69 -12.35
CA GLY A 71 -4.74 -6.59 -12.67
C GLY A 71 -4.96 -5.62 -13.83
N LEU A 72 -6.07 -5.71 -14.56
CA LEU A 72 -6.34 -4.74 -15.63
C LEU A 72 -6.51 -3.33 -15.03
N PRO A 73 -5.82 -2.30 -15.54
CA PRO A 73 -5.15 -2.27 -16.85
C PRO A 73 -3.67 -2.70 -16.90
N LEU A 74 -3.01 -2.91 -15.74
CA LEU A 74 -1.56 -3.17 -15.65
C LEU A 74 -1.22 -4.66 -15.40
N PRO A 75 -0.57 -5.34 -16.35
CA PRO A 75 -0.27 -6.77 -16.23
C PRO A 75 0.82 -7.10 -15.21
N ILE A 76 1.61 -6.10 -14.77
CA ILE A 76 2.80 -6.25 -13.92
C ILE A 76 2.64 -5.38 -12.66
N ASP A 77 3.34 -5.74 -11.58
CA ASP A 77 3.40 -4.93 -10.37
C ASP A 77 4.16 -3.63 -10.63
N THR A 78 3.41 -2.53 -10.69
CA THR A 78 3.96 -1.22 -11.07
C THR A 78 3.76 -0.21 -9.95
N PRO A 79 4.76 0.61 -9.59
CA PRO A 79 4.54 1.76 -8.72
C PRO A 79 3.60 2.76 -9.42
N ALA A 80 2.64 3.26 -8.67
CA ALA A 80 1.66 4.22 -9.18
C ALA A 80 1.32 5.27 -8.12
N THR A 81 0.67 6.35 -8.53
CA THR A 81 0.10 7.36 -7.65
C THR A 81 -1.38 7.46 -7.92
N LEU A 82 -2.18 7.36 -6.87
CA LEU A 82 -3.62 7.54 -6.94
C LEU A 82 -3.97 8.95 -6.48
N PHE A 83 -4.64 9.69 -7.34
CA PHE A 83 -5.19 11.01 -7.05
C PHE A 83 -6.70 10.96 -7.02
N TYR A 84 -7.30 11.82 -6.20
CA TYR A 84 -8.74 11.97 -6.12
C TYR A 84 -9.11 13.44 -6.08
N SER A 85 -9.88 13.90 -7.07
CA SER A 85 -10.34 15.30 -7.15
C SER A 85 -11.70 15.54 -6.48
N GLY A 86 -12.51 14.50 -6.33
CA GLY A 86 -13.90 14.63 -5.89
C GLY A 86 -14.84 13.91 -6.84
N ASP A 87 -14.63 14.15 -8.14
CA ASP A 87 -15.47 13.64 -9.23
C ASP A 87 -14.79 12.55 -10.05
N GLN A 88 -13.47 12.43 -9.96
CA GLN A 88 -12.69 11.39 -10.62
C GLN A 88 -11.57 10.87 -9.72
N ILE A 89 -11.18 9.62 -9.97
CA ILE A 89 -10.02 8.95 -9.43
C ILE A 89 -9.03 8.79 -10.58
N ILE A 90 -7.84 9.34 -10.42
CA ILE A 90 -6.78 9.27 -11.44
C ILE A 90 -5.70 8.33 -10.93
N LEU A 91 -5.37 7.33 -11.73
CA LEU A 91 -4.26 6.42 -11.53
C LEU A 91 -3.13 6.82 -12.47
N GLU A 92 -2.02 7.30 -11.92
CA GLU A 92 -0.84 7.72 -12.68
C GLU A 92 0.30 6.72 -12.43
N THR A 93 0.87 6.18 -13.49
CA THR A 93 2.12 5.40 -13.48
C THR A 93 3.23 6.17 -14.19
N GLU A 94 4.44 5.62 -14.27
CA GLU A 94 5.52 6.22 -15.04
C GLU A 94 5.22 6.33 -16.55
N GLN A 95 4.35 5.47 -17.08
CA GLN A 95 4.10 5.33 -18.51
C GLN A 95 2.73 5.87 -18.91
N ASP A 96 1.71 5.60 -18.09
CA ASP A 96 0.31 5.85 -18.43
C ASP A 96 -0.46 6.56 -17.30
N GLN A 97 -1.49 7.31 -17.70
CA GLN A 97 -2.46 7.93 -16.82
C GLN A 97 -3.87 7.46 -17.18
N TRP A 98 -4.59 6.91 -16.21
CA TRP A 98 -5.99 6.52 -16.35
C TRP A 98 -6.86 7.42 -15.48
N SER A 99 -7.89 8.03 -16.08
CA SER A 99 -8.93 8.73 -15.33
C SER A 99 -10.19 7.90 -15.25
N LEU A 100 -10.70 7.72 -14.05
CA LEU A 100 -11.88 6.93 -13.76
C LEU A 100 -12.89 7.83 -13.06
N ALA A 101 -14.07 8.01 -13.67
CA ALA A 101 -15.12 8.81 -13.07
C ALA A 101 -15.56 8.20 -11.73
N ARG A 102 -15.86 9.02 -10.74
CA ARG A 102 -16.40 8.54 -9.46
C ARG A 102 -17.78 7.90 -9.66
N SER A 103 -18.55 8.36 -10.64
CA SER A 103 -19.86 7.77 -10.99
C SER A 103 -19.74 6.34 -11.47
N SER A 104 -18.60 5.93 -12.06
CA SER A 104 -18.37 4.55 -12.46
C SER A 104 -17.81 3.67 -11.34
N LEU A 105 -17.50 4.24 -10.17
CA LEU A 105 -17.02 3.48 -9.01
C LEU A 105 -18.16 2.63 -8.44
N LEU A 106 -18.04 1.31 -8.58
CA LEU A 106 -18.97 0.33 -8.03
C LEU A 106 -18.66 0.03 -6.57
N LYS A 107 -17.36 -0.12 -6.24
CA LYS A 107 -16.94 -0.57 -4.92
C LYS A 107 -15.54 -0.13 -4.56
N ALA A 108 -15.35 0.22 -3.29
CA ALA A 108 -14.06 0.55 -2.71
C ALA A 108 -13.86 -0.21 -1.39
N LEU A 109 -12.91 -1.15 -1.37
CA LEU A 109 -12.65 -2.00 -0.21
C LEU A 109 -11.19 -1.92 0.22
N VAL A 110 -10.96 -1.64 1.51
CA VAL A 110 -9.65 -1.80 2.15
C VAL A 110 -9.69 -3.05 3.01
N ILE A 111 -8.80 -4.01 2.73
CA ILE A 111 -8.74 -5.30 3.42
C ILE A 111 -7.29 -5.70 3.71
N THR A 112 -7.03 -6.36 4.85
CA THR A 112 -5.68 -6.86 5.14
C THR A 112 -5.43 -8.23 4.49
N PRO A 113 -4.16 -8.58 4.19
CA PRO A 113 -3.81 -9.90 3.65
C PRO A 113 -4.30 -11.06 4.52
N GLU A 114 -4.28 -10.91 5.86
CA GLU A 114 -4.76 -11.92 6.81
C GLU A 114 -6.25 -12.19 6.64
N ASN A 115 -7.02 -11.14 6.36
CA ASN A 115 -8.46 -11.24 6.15
C ASN A 115 -8.78 -11.85 4.79
N ILE A 116 -8.04 -11.50 3.74
CA ILE A 116 -8.17 -12.13 2.42
C ILE A 116 -7.93 -13.65 2.50
N ARG A 117 -7.02 -14.10 3.36
CA ARG A 117 -6.78 -15.54 3.59
C ARG A 117 -7.93 -16.25 4.31
N ARG A 118 -8.76 -15.53 5.07
CA ARG A 118 -9.84 -16.10 5.89
C ARG A 118 -11.20 -16.12 5.20
N ILE A 119 -11.45 -15.19 4.28
CA ILE A 119 -12.74 -15.08 3.58
C ILE A 119 -12.79 -16.11 2.44
N ASN A 120 -13.93 -16.76 2.19
CA ASN A 120 -14.07 -17.67 1.05
C ASN A 120 -14.04 -16.90 -0.28
N ASP A 121 -13.45 -17.48 -1.34
CA ASP A 121 -13.41 -16.89 -2.68
C ASP A 121 -14.82 -16.56 -3.20
N GLN A 122 -15.82 -17.41 -2.92
CA GLN A 122 -17.21 -17.12 -3.31
C GLN A 122 -17.77 -15.86 -2.62
N GLN A 123 -17.39 -15.64 -1.35
CA GLN A 123 -17.80 -14.43 -0.63
C GLN A 123 -17.07 -13.20 -1.17
N LEU A 124 -15.77 -13.31 -1.50
CA LEU A 124 -15.01 -12.24 -2.14
C LEU A 124 -15.53 -11.90 -3.53
N CYS A 125 -15.84 -12.90 -4.35
CA CYS A 125 -16.45 -12.73 -5.67
C CYS A 125 -17.81 -12.03 -5.58
N ARG A 126 -18.67 -12.42 -4.63
CA ARG A 126 -19.97 -11.76 -4.42
C ARG A 126 -19.81 -10.34 -3.89
N LEU A 127 -18.89 -10.14 -2.94
CA LEU A 127 -18.65 -8.83 -2.36
C LEU A 127 -18.12 -7.87 -3.40
N LEU A 128 -17.14 -8.29 -4.19
CA LEU A 128 -16.45 -7.39 -5.09
C LEU A 128 -17.05 -7.39 -6.48
N LEU A 129 -17.84 -8.38 -6.90
CA LEU A 129 -18.30 -8.61 -8.28
C LEU A 129 -17.16 -8.95 -9.26
N VAL A 130 -16.19 -9.73 -8.80
CA VAL A 130 -14.93 -10.07 -9.52
C VAL A 130 -14.87 -11.55 -9.87
N GLU A 131 -14.17 -11.87 -10.97
CA GLU A 131 -13.76 -13.23 -11.30
C GLU A 131 -12.83 -13.87 -10.24
N LYS A 132 -13.00 -15.18 -10.02
CA LYS A 132 -12.23 -15.95 -9.03
C LYS A 132 -10.72 -15.93 -9.29
N ARG A 133 -10.28 -15.85 -10.55
CA ARG A 133 -8.86 -15.92 -10.96
C ARG A 133 -8.01 -14.85 -10.29
N ILE A 134 -8.55 -13.66 -10.10
CA ILE A 134 -7.86 -12.51 -9.50
C ILE A 134 -7.52 -12.80 -8.02
N PHE A 135 -8.44 -13.40 -7.26
CA PHE A 135 -8.19 -13.74 -5.86
C PHE A 135 -7.18 -14.89 -5.71
N THR A 136 -7.17 -15.83 -6.66
CA THR A 136 -6.14 -16.89 -6.69
C THR A 136 -4.75 -16.29 -6.85
N ALA A 137 -4.56 -15.41 -7.85
CA ALA A 137 -3.29 -14.73 -8.08
C ALA A 137 -2.87 -13.84 -6.90
N LEU A 138 -3.82 -13.09 -6.31
CA LEU A 138 -3.57 -12.27 -5.12
C LEU A 138 -3.12 -13.12 -3.92
N ARG A 139 -3.78 -14.26 -3.69
CA ARG A 139 -3.41 -15.20 -2.62
C ARG A 139 -2.06 -15.84 -2.85
N GLU A 140 -1.75 -16.17 -4.09
CA GLU A 140 -0.45 -16.69 -4.49
C GLU A 140 0.65 -15.66 -4.20
N LYS A 141 0.47 -14.38 -4.56
CA LYS A 141 1.40 -13.29 -4.19
C LYS A 141 1.55 -13.12 -2.68
N ILE A 142 0.44 -13.17 -1.94
CA ILE A 142 0.44 -13.15 -0.47
C ILE A 142 1.18 -14.37 0.11
N ARG A 143 1.10 -15.54 -0.55
CA ARG A 143 1.73 -16.81 -0.13
C ARG A 143 3.23 -16.80 -0.40
N HIS A 144 3.66 -16.33 -1.57
CA HIS A 144 5.07 -16.22 -1.99
C HIS A 144 5.89 -15.15 -1.24
N ARG A 145 5.31 -14.57 -0.17
CA ARG A 145 6.00 -13.74 0.81
C ARG A 145 6.59 -12.45 0.25
N ASP A 146 5.91 -11.77 -0.67
CA ASP A 146 6.26 -10.38 -0.90
C ASP A 146 6.11 -9.59 0.42
N SER A 147 7.26 -9.20 0.98
CA SER A 147 7.36 -8.54 2.27
C SER A 147 6.60 -7.21 2.29
N THR A 148 6.41 -6.60 1.12
CA THR A 148 5.62 -5.37 0.95
C THR A 148 4.13 -5.66 1.10
N VAL A 149 3.62 -6.70 0.45
CA VAL A 149 2.21 -7.09 0.52
C VAL A 149 1.81 -7.49 1.95
N ARG A 150 2.65 -8.25 2.65
CA ARG A 150 2.37 -8.73 4.02
C ARG A 150 2.19 -7.64 5.07
N ARG A 151 2.84 -6.49 4.89
CA ARG A 151 2.75 -5.36 5.83
C ARG A 151 1.83 -4.25 5.34
N SER A 152 1.23 -4.44 4.17
CA SER A 152 0.34 -3.49 3.54
C SER A 152 -1.12 -3.90 3.72
N ALA A 153 -2.05 -2.94 3.70
CA ALA A 153 -3.43 -3.29 3.34
C ALA A 153 -3.55 -3.36 1.83
N ILE A 154 -4.47 -4.20 1.37
CA ILE A 154 -4.86 -4.29 -0.02
C ILE A 154 -6.09 -3.42 -0.20
N PHE A 155 -5.98 -2.42 -1.06
CA PHE A 155 -7.07 -1.57 -1.48
C PHE A 155 -7.54 -2.02 -2.85
N ILE A 156 -8.84 -2.24 -2.96
CA ILE A 156 -9.49 -2.77 -4.15
C ILE A 156 -10.52 -1.74 -4.58
N LEU A 157 -10.33 -1.19 -5.77
CA LEU A 157 -11.31 -0.35 -6.44
C LEU A 157 -11.92 -1.11 -7.60
N SER A 158 -13.23 -1.01 -7.73
CA SER A 158 -14.03 -1.58 -8.81
C SER A 158 -14.68 -0.47 -9.60
N PHE A 159 -14.42 -0.40 -10.90
CA PHE A 159 -15.07 0.55 -11.78
C PHE A 159 -15.84 -0.17 -12.88
N GLN A 160 -16.96 0.40 -13.31
CA GLN A 160 -17.71 -0.06 -14.47
C GLN A 160 -17.28 0.75 -15.70
N ASP A 161 -16.64 0.10 -16.66
CA ASP A 161 -16.27 0.75 -17.91
C ASP A 161 -17.50 0.85 -18.83
N GLN A 162 -17.87 2.08 -19.22
CA GLN A 162 -19.16 2.36 -19.88
C GLN A 162 -19.31 2.00 -21.36
N PRO A 163 -18.30 1.54 -22.13
CA PRO A 163 -18.57 0.95 -23.45
C PRO A 163 -18.71 -0.58 -23.41
N GLU A 164 -18.05 -1.28 -22.48
CA GLU A 164 -17.95 -2.76 -22.52
C GLU A 164 -18.55 -3.47 -21.29
N ASN A 165 -19.05 -2.72 -20.30
CA ASN A 165 -19.57 -3.26 -19.04
C ASN A 165 -18.54 -4.14 -18.29
N LYS A 166 -17.26 -3.97 -18.60
CA LYS A 166 -16.15 -4.66 -17.96
C LYS A 166 -15.79 -3.94 -16.67
N SER A 167 -15.50 -4.72 -15.65
CA SER A 167 -15.08 -4.18 -14.37
C SER A 167 -13.56 -3.98 -14.37
N VAL A 168 -13.11 -2.73 -14.22
CA VAL A 168 -11.69 -2.39 -14.07
C VAL A 168 -11.35 -2.44 -12.60
N TRP A 169 -10.26 -3.14 -12.26
CA TRP A 169 -9.88 -3.42 -10.88
C TRP A 169 -8.51 -2.86 -10.57
N VAL A 170 -8.47 -1.93 -9.63
CA VAL A 170 -7.20 -1.40 -9.14
C VAL A 170 -6.91 -2.06 -7.80
N LEU A 171 -6.00 -3.04 -7.82
CA LEU A 171 -5.50 -3.73 -6.64
C LEU A 171 -4.24 -3.03 -6.17
N ILE A 172 -4.24 -2.59 -4.92
CA ILE A 172 -3.25 -1.65 -4.42
C ILE A 172 -2.67 -2.15 -3.11
N ALA A 173 -1.35 -2.31 -3.03
CA ALA A 173 -0.66 -2.42 -1.75
C ALA A 173 -0.47 -1.04 -1.11
N LEU A 174 -1.03 -0.86 0.08
CA LEU A 174 -0.95 0.35 0.89
C LEU A 174 -0.01 0.20 2.08
N SER A 175 1.07 0.97 2.10
CA SER A 175 2.01 1.01 3.22
C SER A 175 1.45 1.65 4.49
N ARG A 176 0.35 2.43 4.40
CA ARG A 176 -0.29 3.14 5.53
C ARG A 176 -1.82 2.97 5.51
N PRO A 177 -2.33 1.81 5.93
CA PRO A 177 -3.74 1.47 5.76
C PRO A 177 -4.71 2.41 6.47
N GLN A 178 -4.33 2.87 7.67
CA GLN A 178 -5.18 3.76 8.47
C GLN A 178 -5.33 5.15 7.84
N VAL A 179 -4.25 5.68 7.26
CA VAL A 179 -4.27 6.98 6.58
C VAL A 179 -5.22 6.91 5.38
N VAL A 180 -5.15 5.84 4.60
CA VAL A 180 -6.03 5.67 3.44
C VAL A 180 -7.47 5.48 3.87
N ALA A 181 -7.75 4.65 4.88
CA ALA A 181 -9.10 4.49 5.40
C ALA A 181 -9.72 5.83 5.84
N ASN A 182 -8.93 6.71 6.48
CA ASN A 182 -9.37 8.05 6.86
C ASN A 182 -9.62 8.95 5.64
N LEU A 183 -8.74 8.91 4.63
CA LEU A 183 -8.90 9.66 3.38
C LEU A 183 -10.17 9.24 2.62
N LEU A 184 -10.43 7.93 2.53
CA LEU A 184 -11.63 7.39 1.89
C LEU A 184 -12.89 7.79 2.66
N GLN A 185 -12.84 7.78 3.99
CA GLN A 185 -13.94 8.24 4.83
C GLN A 185 -14.20 9.74 4.62
N ALA A 186 -13.16 10.57 4.65
CA ALA A 186 -13.29 12.01 4.43
C ALA A 186 -13.79 12.35 3.02
N SER A 187 -13.60 11.45 2.07
CA SER A 187 -14.02 11.61 0.67
C SER A 187 -15.44 11.11 0.39
N GLY A 188 -16.13 10.52 1.38
CA GLY A 188 -17.43 9.89 1.16
C GLY A 188 -17.37 8.69 0.21
N LEU A 189 -16.20 8.05 0.09
CA LEU A 189 -15.99 6.81 -0.68
C LEU A 189 -16.29 5.56 0.18
N ARG A 190 -16.55 5.76 1.48
CA ARG A 190 -16.72 4.70 2.48
C ARG A 190 -18.07 3.97 2.40
N ASP A 191 -19.10 4.62 1.88
CA ASP A 191 -20.46 4.06 1.82
C ASP A 191 -20.64 3.03 0.69
N GLN A 192 -19.62 2.84 -0.14
CA GLN A 192 -19.56 1.80 -1.17
C GLN A 192 -18.79 0.53 -0.72
N GLY A 193 -18.72 0.27 0.59
CA GLY A 193 -18.42 -1.06 1.12
C GLY A 193 -17.04 -1.24 1.75
N ILE A 194 -16.87 -0.76 2.99
CA ILE A 194 -15.76 -1.18 3.86
C ILE A 194 -16.24 -2.27 4.82
N VAL A 195 -15.79 -3.51 4.62
CA VAL A 195 -15.83 -4.54 5.67
C VAL A 195 -14.71 -4.25 6.66
N ARG A 196 -15.00 -3.49 7.72
CA ARG A 196 -14.11 -3.34 8.88
C ARG A 196 -14.06 -4.66 9.62
N ILE A 197 -13.02 -5.46 9.41
CA ILE A 197 -12.76 -6.61 10.26
C ILE A 197 -12.03 -6.11 11.50
N ALA A 198 -12.83 -5.83 12.54
CA ALA A 198 -12.36 -5.50 13.86
C ALA A 198 -11.49 -6.64 14.41
N HIS A 199 -10.23 -6.34 14.75
CA HIS A 199 -9.47 -7.16 15.68
C HIS A 199 -10.04 -6.96 17.09
N LYS A 200 -11.12 -7.68 17.42
CA LYS A 200 -11.47 -7.89 18.82
C LYS A 200 -10.49 -8.92 19.37
N ARG A 201 -9.32 -8.45 19.84
CA ARG A 201 -8.50 -9.22 20.78
C ARG A 201 -9.33 -9.36 22.05
N ALA A 202 -10.14 -10.42 22.11
CA ALA A 202 -10.75 -10.84 23.35
C ALA A 202 -9.61 -11.29 24.27
N ARG A 203 -9.17 -10.38 25.15
CA ARG A 203 -8.45 -10.72 26.37
C ARG A 203 -9.33 -11.75 27.08
N ARG A 204 -8.95 -13.03 27.03
CA ARG A 204 -9.40 -14.04 27.99
C ARG A 204 -8.92 -13.55 29.36
N ARG A 205 -9.76 -12.77 30.05
CA ARG A 205 -9.66 -12.66 31.50
C ARG A 205 -10.14 -14.01 32.02
N GLY A 206 -9.19 -14.83 32.47
CA GLY A 206 -9.50 -15.98 33.31
C GLY A 206 -10.15 -15.46 34.58
N ALA A 207 -11.46 -15.60 34.67
CA ALA A 207 -12.19 -15.62 35.92
C ALA A 207 -12.69 -17.06 36.07
N SER A 208 -11.98 -17.84 36.89
CA SER A 208 -12.49 -19.09 37.42
C SER A 208 -13.31 -18.72 38.67
N PRO A 209 -14.62 -18.97 38.70
CA PRO A 209 -15.32 -19.11 39.96
C PRO A 209 -15.16 -20.57 40.40
N ARG A 210 -14.37 -20.81 41.45
CA ARG A 210 -14.53 -22.02 42.25
C ARG A 210 -15.74 -21.80 43.14
N SER A 211 -16.87 -22.41 42.80
CA SER A 211 -17.92 -22.72 43.77
C SER A 211 -17.80 -24.18 44.18
N SER A 212 -17.64 -24.36 45.48
CA SER A 212 -18.02 -25.50 46.32
C SER A 212 -18.91 -26.59 45.69
N ALA A 213 -18.43 -27.82 45.78
CA ALA A 213 -19.13 -28.96 46.39
C ALA A 213 -18.07 -29.92 46.93
#